data_AF-A0A7J9HKC5-F1
#
_entry.id   AF-A0A7J9HKC5-F1
#
_cell.length_a   1.000
_cell.length_b   1.000
_cell.length_c   1.000
_cell.angle_alpha   90.00
_cell.angle_beta   90.00
_cell.angle_gamma   90.00
#
_symmetry.space_group_name_H-M   'P 1'
#
loop_
_entity.id
_entity.type
_entity.pdbx_description
1 polymer ?
#
loop_
_entity_poly.entity_id
_entity_poly.type
_entity_poly.pdbx_seq_one_letter_code
_entity_poly.pdbx_strand_id
1 'polypeptide(L)'
;GVEEECGIGGGGGNICGGGGRGGADGSDGSDNEWGYWDSNNGKDSTDTYYQKMIQANPGNSLLLSNYARFLKEVRGDLVRAEEYCGRAILANPNDGNLLSMYADLIWQTHKDGPRAQTYFDQAVKSAPDDCFILASYARFLWDAEEEDDEEEKAGKKFSNGSDQSFFHGAPPLAAAS
;
A
#
# COMPACT_ATOMS: atom_id res chain seq x y z
N GLY A 1 16.23 -8.18 67.17
CA GLY A 1 17.54 -8.76 67.52
C GLY A 1 18.30 -8.89 66.23
N VAL A 2 19.47 -8.21 66.18
CA VAL A 2 20.53 -8.18 65.16
C VAL A 2 20.08 -7.62 63.79
N GLU A 3 20.33 -6.36 63.41
CA GLU A 3 21.55 -5.51 63.34
C GLU A 3 22.60 -5.97 62.31
N GLU A 4 23.23 -4.95 61.70
CA GLU A 4 24.46 -4.92 60.89
C GLU A 4 24.32 -5.05 59.35
N GLU A 5 24.95 -4.23 58.50
CA GLU A 5 25.76 -3.01 58.66
C GLU A 5 26.00 -2.41 57.26
N CYS A 6 26.04 -1.08 57.15
CA CYS A 6 26.48 -0.37 55.95
C CYS A 6 28.01 -0.43 55.81
N GLY A 7 28.50 -0.89 54.65
CA GLY A 7 29.91 -0.80 54.27
C GLY A 7 30.22 0.47 53.46
N ILE A 8 30.93 1.42 54.09
CA ILE A 8 31.50 2.64 53.49
C ILE A 8 32.94 2.36 53.01
N GLY A 9 33.31 2.86 51.84
CA GLY A 9 34.71 3.09 51.43
C GLY A 9 34.75 3.66 50.00
N GLY A 10 35.37 4.78 49.66
CA GLY A 10 36.39 5.58 50.33
C GLY A 10 37.64 5.67 49.44
N GLY A 11 37.91 6.85 48.84
CA GLY A 11 39.16 7.18 48.13
C GLY A 11 38.92 7.58 46.67
N GLY A 12 39.25 8.77 46.16
CA GLY A 12 40.23 9.76 46.59
C GLY A 12 41.41 9.77 45.61
N GLY A 13 41.59 10.84 44.83
CA GLY A 13 42.86 11.15 44.17
C GLY A 13 42.78 11.62 42.72
N ASN A 14 42.71 12.95 42.54
CA ASN A 14 43.20 13.61 41.32
C ASN A 14 44.73 13.52 41.29
N ILE A 15 45.29 13.09 40.15
CA ILE A 15 46.69 13.41 39.79
C ILE A 15 46.72 13.89 38.34
N CYS A 16 47.02 15.17 38.20
CA CYS A 16 47.45 15.84 36.99
C CYS A 16 48.92 15.50 36.67
N GLY A 17 49.27 15.26 35.41
CA GLY A 17 50.66 15.18 35.01
C GLY A 17 50.89 14.84 33.54
N GLY A 18 51.49 15.79 32.81
CA GLY A 18 52.47 15.51 31.76
C GLY A 18 51.96 15.52 30.32
N GLY A 19 52.33 16.56 29.57
CA GLY A 19 52.09 16.65 28.14
C GLY A 19 53.02 15.79 27.27
N GLY A 20 52.61 15.60 26.02
CA GLY A 20 53.41 15.01 24.95
C GLY A 20 52.69 15.16 23.63
N ARG A 21 53.23 16.02 22.75
CA ARG A 21 52.74 16.28 21.39
C ARG A 21 53.02 15.08 20.49
N GLY A 22 52.09 14.75 19.60
CA GLY A 22 52.41 13.94 18.42
C GLY A 22 51.21 13.24 17.81
N GLY A 23 51.00 13.47 16.52
CA GLY A 23 50.20 12.58 15.67
C GLY A 23 48.89 13.19 15.19
N ALA A 24 48.90 13.60 13.92
CA ALA A 24 47.71 13.91 13.17
C ALA A 24 46.91 12.62 12.92
N ASP A 25 45.63 12.68 13.24
CA ASP A 25 44.55 11.90 12.66
C ASP A 25 43.30 12.76 12.88
N GLY A 26 42.83 13.36 11.79
CA GLY A 26 41.49 13.90 11.73
C GLY A 26 40.54 12.75 11.43
N SER A 27 39.74 12.37 12.42
CA SER A 27 38.42 11.80 12.23
C SER A 27 37.59 12.26 13.42
N ASP A 28 36.80 13.28 13.11
CA ASP A 28 35.70 13.80 13.89
C ASP A 28 34.72 12.69 14.30
N GLY A 29 34.33 12.74 15.56
CA GLY A 29 33.56 11.69 16.20
C GLY A 29 32.14 11.52 15.67
N SER A 30 31.63 10.30 15.84
CA SER A 30 30.19 10.06 16.00
C SER A 30 29.92 8.67 16.56
N ASP A 31 30.35 8.38 17.78
CA ASP A 31 29.73 7.37 18.64
C ASP A 31 28.66 8.03 19.52
N ASN A 32 27.65 8.60 18.86
CA ASN A 32 26.36 8.87 19.50
C ASN A 32 25.43 7.67 19.28
N GLU A 33 25.45 6.77 20.24
CA GLU A 33 24.58 5.61 20.42
C GLU A 33 23.07 5.95 20.58
N TRP A 34 22.60 7.12 20.15
CA TRP A 34 21.19 7.51 20.21
C TRP A 34 20.86 8.50 19.09
N GLY A 35 20.39 8.03 17.94
CA GLY A 35 19.84 8.93 16.94
C GLY A 35 19.75 8.42 15.51
N TYR A 36 18.89 7.45 15.22
CA TYR A 36 18.13 7.44 13.96
C TYR A 36 17.01 6.40 14.05
N TRP A 37 15.78 6.82 14.35
CA TRP A 37 14.60 6.02 14.03
C TRP A 37 14.42 6.11 12.51
N ASP A 38 15.25 5.37 11.78
CA ASP A 38 15.04 5.21 10.35
C ASP A 38 13.69 4.53 10.17
N SER A 39 12.71 5.29 9.71
CA SER A 39 11.38 4.77 9.43
C SER A 39 11.42 3.64 8.40
N ASN A 40 12.47 3.56 7.58
CA ASN A 40 12.70 2.42 6.69
C ASN A 40 13.17 1.18 7.46
N ASN A 41 14.03 1.31 8.46
CA ASN A 41 14.55 0.19 9.23
C ASN A 41 13.44 -0.47 10.09
N GLY A 42 12.47 0.33 10.56
CA GLY A 42 11.24 -0.18 11.19
C GLY A 42 10.32 -0.95 10.22
N LYS A 43 10.19 -0.48 8.97
CA LYS A 43 9.38 -1.16 7.95
C LYS A 43 10.04 -2.47 7.50
N ASP A 44 11.35 -2.49 7.31
CA ASP A 44 12.13 -3.69 6.90
C ASP A 44 12.13 -4.75 8.01
N SER A 45 12.25 -4.34 9.26
CA SER A 45 12.09 -5.25 10.40
C SER A 45 10.66 -5.81 10.52
N THR A 46 9.63 -5.01 10.24
CA THR A 46 8.23 -5.48 10.24
C THR A 46 7.95 -6.46 9.10
N ASP A 47 8.46 -6.20 7.90
CA ASP A 47 8.29 -7.09 6.74
C ASP A 47 8.90 -8.46 7.01
N THR A 48 10.14 -8.50 7.50
CA THR A 48 10.83 -9.75 7.85
C THR A 48 10.13 -10.50 9.00
N TYR A 49 9.53 -9.79 9.95
CA TYR A 49 8.74 -10.39 11.02
C TYR A 49 7.50 -11.11 10.49
N TYR A 50 6.70 -10.44 9.64
CA TYR A 50 5.52 -11.07 9.02
C TYR A 50 5.90 -12.29 8.18
N GLN A 51 6.97 -12.20 7.39
CA GLN A 51 7.44 -13.33 6.58
C GLN A 51 7.79 -14.55 7.44
N LYS A 52 8.49 -14.36 8.57
CA LYS A 52 8.81 -15.46 9.49
C LYS A 52 7.55 -16.10 10.09
N MET A 53 6.57 -15.30 10.49
CA MET A 53 5.31 -15.82 11.04
C MET A 53 4.50 -16.58 10.00
N ILE A 54 4.45 -16.09 8.76
CA ILE A 54 3.76 -16.75 7.64
C ILE A 54 4.48 -18.05 7.27
N GLN A 55 5.81 -18.11 7.31
CA GLN A 55 6.55 -19.36 7.10
C GLN A 55 6.21 -20.40 8.16
N ALA A 56 6.06 -19.98 9.42
CA ALA A 56 5.67 -20.88 10.52
C ALA A 56 4.20 -21.31 10.44
N ASN A 57 3.31 -20.47 9.90
CA ASN A 57 1.89 -20.76 9.77
C ASN A 57 1.29 -20.19 8.46
N PRO A 58 1.47 -20.88 7.33
CA PRO A 58 1.18 -20.33 6.00
C PRO A 58 -0.31 -20.19 5.67
N GLY A 59 -1.19 -20.82 6.45
CA GLY A 59 -2.64 -20.80 6.27
C GLY A 59 -3.40 -19.93 7.29
N ASN A 60 -2.68 -19.17 8.13
CA ASN A 60 -3.34 -18.30 9.09
C ASN A 60 -3.90 -17.05 8.41
N SER A 61 -5.21 -17.03 8.19
CA SER A 61 -5.92 -15.92 7.52
C SER A 61 -5.64 -14.56 8.18
N LEU A 62 -5.60 -14.48 9.51
CA LEU A 62 -5.33 -13.24 10.24
C LEU A 62 -3.91 -12.69 10.00
N LEU A 63 -2.91 -13.57 9.94
CA LEU A 63 -1.54 -13.15 9.63
C LEU A 63 -1.42 -12.67 8.18
N LEU A 64 -2.02 -13.41 7.25
CA LEU A 64 -2.04 -13.05 5.84
C LEU A 64 -2.77 -11.72 5.60
N SER A 65 -3.92 -11.51 6.26
CA SER A 65 -4.72 -10.29 6.15
C SER A 65 -3.99 -9.07 6.70
N ASN A 66 -3.35 -9.21 7.87
CA ASN A 66 -2.61 -8.11 8.49
C ASN A 66 -1.37 -7.75 7.67
N TYR A 67 -0.71 -8.75 7.08
CA TYR A 67 0.42 -8.49 6.21
C TYR A 67 0.00 -7.81 4.90
N ALA A 68 -1.10 -8.26 4.28
CA ALA A 68 -1.68 -7.59 3.11
C ALA A 68 -2.01 -6.12 3.40
N ARG A 69 -2.62 -5.83 4.57
CA ARG A 69 -2.88 -4.45 5.01
C ARG A 69 -1.61 -3.64 5.18
N PHE A 70 -0.59 -4.19 5.83
CA PHE A 70 0.73 -3.54 5.97
C PHE A 70 1.36 -3.24 4.61
N LEU A 71 1.32 -4.18 3.67
CA LEU A 71 1.84 -4.00 2.33
C LEU A 71 1.10 -2.88 1.59
N LYS A 72 -0.23 -2.83 1.68
CA LYS A 72 -1.07 -1.79 1.07
C LYS A 72 -0.82 -0.41 1.69
N GLU A 73 -0.96 -0.29 3.01
CA GLU A 73 -1.03 1.00 3.70
C GLU A 73 0.34 1.58 4.05
N VAL A 74 1.33 0.73 4.36
CA VAL A 74 2.65 1.16 4.85
C VAL A 74 3.73 1.08 3.79
N ARG A 75 3.68 0.05 2.93
CA ARG A 75 4.64 -0.14 1.83
C ARG A 75 4.15 0.42 0.49
N GLY A 76 2.84 0.52 0.29
CA GLY A 76 2.25 0.84 -1.02
C GLY A 76 2.46 -0.28 -2.05
N ASP A 77 2.80 -1.49 -1.62
CA ASP A 77 3.02 -2.64 -2.51
C ASP A 77 1.68 -3.36 -2.74
N LEU A 78 0.90 -2.81 -3.67
CA LEU A 78 -0.44 -3.31 -3.97
C LEU A 78 -0.42 -4.72 -4.57
N VAL A 79 0.62 -5.07 -5.33
CA VAL A 79 0.75 -6.39 -5.98
C VAL A 79 0.93 -7.47 -4.93
N ARG A 80 1.86 -7.28 -3.98
CA ARG A 80 2.03 -8.24 -2.89
C ARG A 80 0.82 -8.22 -1.95
N ALA A 81 0.23 -7.05 -1.70
CA ALA A 81 -0.99 -6.97 -0.91
C ALA A 81 -2.12 -7.82 -1.51
N GLU A 82 -2.31 -7.77 -2.83
CA GLU A 82 -3.30 -8.59 -3.56
C GLU A 82 -3.00 -10.09 -3.40
N GLU A 83 -1.75 -10.52 -3.55
CA GLU A 83 -1.34 -11.92 -3.36
C GLU A 83 -1.70 -12.43 -1.96
N TYR A 84 -1.28 -11.70 -0.92
CA TYR A 84 -1.52 -12.11 0.47
C TYR A 84 -3.00 -12.02 0.86
N CYS A 85 -3.72 -11.05 0.32
CA CYS A 85 -5.17 -10.93 0.53
C CYS A 85 -5.92 -12.11 -0.12
N GLY A 86 -5.56 -12.49 -1.36
CA GLY A 86 -6.11 -13.67 -2.03
C GLY A 86 -5.84 -14.96 -1.25
N ARG A 87 -4.63 -15.13 -0.71
CA ARG A 87 -4.32 -16.26 0.19
C ARG A 87 -5.15 -16.24 1.48
N ALA A 88 -5.40 -15.06 2.05
CA ALA A 88 -6.22 -14.92 3.24
C ALA A 88 -7.69 -15.30 2.98
N ILE A 89 -8.23 -14.96 1.81
CA ILE A 89 -9.57 -15.36 1.35
C ILE A 89 -9.65 -16.88 1.17
N LEU A 90 -8.63 -17.52 0.58
CA LEU A 90 -8.61 -18.99 0.48
C LEU A 90 -8.63 -19.67 1.86
N ALA A 91 -8.04 -19.05 2.88
CA ALA A 91 -8.07 -19.53 4.25
C ALA A 91 -9.37 -19.20 4.99
N ASN A 92 -10.02 -18.08 4.67
CA ASN A 92 -11.31 -17.67 5.24
C ASN A 92 -12.18 -16.95 4.20
N PRO A 93 -13.01 -17.68 3.43
CA PRO A 93 -13.70 -17.12 2.27
C PRO A 93 -14.89 -16.22 2.61
N ASN A 94 -15.38 -16.23 3.85
CA ASN A 94 -16.57 -15.48 4.28
C ASN A 94 -16.23 -14.23 5.11
N ASP A 95 -14.97 -13.81 5.14
CA ASP A 95 -14.57 -12.60 5.84
C ASP A 95 -14.86 -11.36 4.99
N GLY A 96 -15.91 -10.63 5.35
CA GLY A 96 -16.33 -9.43 4.63
C GLY A 96 -15.24 -8.36 4.53
N ASN A 97 -14.38 -8.21 5.55
CA ASN A 97 -13.30 -7.23 5.55
C ASN A 97 -12.17 -7.64 4.59
N LEU A 98 -11.91 -8.93 4.44
CA LEU A 98 -10.97 -9.43 3.43
C LEU A 98 -11.52 -9.26 2.01
N LEU A 99 -12.79 -9.61 1.80
CA LEU A 99 -13.45 -9.47 0.51
C LEU A 99 -13.47 -8.01 0.04
N SER A 100 -13.79 -7.06 0.92
CA SER A 100 -13.79 -5.63 0.59
C SER A 100 -12.38 -5.09 0.34
N MET A 101 -11.38 -5.53 1.11
CA MET A 101 -9.98 -5.17 0.86
C MET A 101 -9.48 -5.70 -0.48
N TYR A 102 -9.84 -6.93 -0.84
CA TYR A 102 -9.46 -7.53 -2.12
C TYR A 102 -10.14 -6.81 -3.29
N ALA A 103 -11.43 -6.48 -3.17
CA ALA A 103 -12.14 -5.70 -4.16
C ALA A 103 -11.47 -4.34 -4.44
N ASP A 104 -11.09 -3.63 -3.38
CA ASP A 104 -10.37 -2.35 -3.48
C ASP A 104 -8.98 -2.51 -4.11
N LEU A 105 -8.26 -3.60 -3.81
CA LEU A 105 -6.99 -3.89 -4.46
C LEU A 105 -7.18 -4.13 -5.96
N ILE A 106 -8.17 -4.93 -6.36
CA ILE A 106 -8.49 -5.19 -7.77
C ILE A 106 -8.80 -3.90 -8.53
N TRP A 107 -9.59 -3.01 -7.91
CA TRP A 107 -9.88 -1.71 -8.50
C TRP A 107 -8.63 -0.85 -8.67
N GLN A 108 -7.76 -0.80 -7.65
CA GLN A 108 -6.56 0.03 -7.70
C GLN A 108 -5.47 -0.51 -8.65
N THR A 109 -5.32 -1.84 -8.75
CA THR A 109 -4.24 -2.45 -9.55
C THR A 109 -4.64 -2.71 -10.99
N HIS A 110 -5.88 -3.14 -11.23
CA HIS A 110 -6.32 -3.59 -12.56
C HIS A 110 -7.40 -2.72 -13.19
N LYS A 111 -8.06 -1.83 -12.41
CA LYS A 111 -9.24 -1.07 -12.86
C LYS A 111 -10.35 -1.97 -13.41
N ASP A 112 -10.45 -3.19 -12.90
CA ASP A 112 -11.47 -4.17 -13.27
C ASP A 112 -12.71 -3.98 -12.40
N GLY A 113 -13.59 -3.07 -12.82
CA GLY A 113 -14.84 -2.72 -12.14
C GLY A 113 -15.75 -3.93 -11.88
N PRO A 114 -16.11 -4.74 -12.90
CA PRO A 114 -16.97 -5.91 -12.72
C PRO A 114 -16.43 -6.93 -11.70
N ARG A 115 -15.12 -7.18 -11.72
CA ARG A 115 -14.49 -8.09 -10.75
C ARG A 115 -14.47 -7.49 -9.36
N ALA A 116 -14.11 -6.22 -9.20
CA ALA A 116 -14.15 -5.53 -7.91
C ALA A 116 -15.56 -5.53 -7.32
N GLN A 117 -16.58 -5.20 -8.11
CA GLN A 117 -17.98 -5.21 -7.69
C GLN A 117 -18.42 -6.59 -7.18
N THR A 118 -18.03 -7.66 -7.85
CA THR A 118 -18.36 -9.03 -7.43
C THR A 118 -17.86 -9.32 -6.01
N TYR A 119 -16.65 -8.89 -5.67
CA TYR A 119 -16.09 -9.07 -4.31
C TYR A 119 -16.74 -8.13 -3.29
N PHE A 120 -17.08 -6.89 -3.66
CA PHE A 120 -17.86 -6.02 -2.77
C PHE A 120 -19.25 -6.58 -2.46
N ASP A 121 -19.94 -7.13 -3.46
CA ASP A 121 -21.24 -7.78 -3.24
C ASP A 121 -21.13 -8.98 -2.28
N GLN A 122 -20.05 -9.77 -2.40
CA GLN A 122 -19.77 -10.85 -1.45
C GLN A 122 -19.45 -10.31 -0.05
N ALA A 123 -18.71 -9.20 0.05
CA ALA A 123 -18.39 -8.56 1.31
C ALA A 123 -19.64 -8.08 2.05
N VAL A 124 -20.55 -7.38 1.35
CA VAL A 124 -21.83 -6.91 1.89
C VAL A 124 -22.74 -8.08 2.28
N LYS A 125 -22.77 -9.17 1.49
CA LYS A 125 -23.50 -10.38 1.88
C LYS A 125 -22.97 -11.01 3.16
N SER A 126 -21.65 -10.93 3.37
CA SER A 126 -20.99 -11.52 4.55
C SER A 126 -21.17 -10.68 5.81
N ALA A 127 -21.16 -9.35 5.67
CA ALA A 127 -21.31 -8.41 6.78
C ALA A 127 -22.08 -7.15 6.32
N PRO A 128 -23.42 -7.22 6.25
CA PRO A 128 -24.24 -6.15 5.67
C PRO A 128 -24.28 -4.87 6.50
N ASP A 129 -24.02 -4.97 7.79
CA ASP A 129 -24.07 -3.84 8.74
C ASP A 129 -22.66 -3.26 9.05
N ASP A 130 -21.61 -3.76 8.41
CA ASP A 130 -20.25 -3.25 8.62
C ASP A 130 -20.05 -1.94 7.85
N CYS A 131 -19.92 -0.84 8.60
CA CYS A 131 -19.80 0.49 8.04
C CYS A 131 -18.52 0.70 7.22
N PHE A 132 -17.43 -0.03 7.51
CA PHE A 132 -16.20 0.07 6.74
C PHE A 132 -16.35 -0.59 5.37
N ILE A 133 -17.05 -1.73 5.31
CA ILE A 133 -17.37 -2.40 4.03
C ILE A 133 -18.26 -1.51 3.18
N LEU A 134 -19.35 -0.99 3.75
CA LEU A 134 -20.28 -0.12 3.04
C LEU A 134 -19.60 1.16 2.54
N ALA A 135 -18.75 1.79 3.37
CA ALA A 135 -18.00 2.98 2.97
C ALA A 135 -16.99 2.68 1.85
N SER A 136 -16.28 1.54 1.92
CA SER A 136 -15.35 1.13 0.87
C SER A 136 -16.05 0.85 -0.46
N TYR A 137 -17.23 0.22 -0.40
CA TYR A 137 -18.02 -0.06 -1.60
C TYR A 137 -18.58 1.23 -2.20
N ALA A 138 -19.11 2.14 -1.39
CA ALA A 138 -19.59 3.44 -1.85
C ALA A 138 -18.48 4.26 -2.53
N ARG A 139 -17.25 4.24 -1.98
CA ARG A 139 -16.10 4.89 -2.62
C ARG A 139 -15.79 4.27 -3.98
N PHE A 140 -15.77 2.94 -4.08
CA PHE A 140 -15.57 2.27 -5.37
C PHE A 140 -16.63 2.66 -6.40
N LEU A 141 -17.91 2.69 -6.03
CA LEU A 141 -18.99 3.04 -6.96
C LEU A 141 -18.85 4.48 -7.46
N TRP A 142 -18.47 5.40 -6.58
CA TRP A 142 -18.18 6.79 -6.95
C TRP A 142 -17.01 6.87 -7.93
N ASP A 143 -15.88 6.23 -7.60
CA ASP A 143 -14.67 6.25 -8.43
C ASP A 143 -14.92 5.61 -9.81
N ALA A 144 -15.72 4.55 -9.89
CA ALA A 144 -16.00 3.82 -11.13
C ALA A 144 -16.95 4.59 -12.07
N GLU A 145 -17.95 5.29 -11.52
CA GLU A 145 -18.86 6.14 -12.32
C GLU A 145 -18.11 7.30 -12.98
N GLU A 146 -17.14 7.90 -12.27
CA GLU A 146 -16.30 8.98 -12.83
C GLU A 146 -15.44 8.50 -14.01
N GLU A 147 -14.95 7.25 -14.00
CA GLU A 147 -14.14 6.70 -15.11
C GLU A 147 -14.99 6.42 -16.37
N ASP A 148 -16.20 5.88 -16.22
CA ASP A 148 -17.13 5.64 -17.33
C ASP A 148 -17.51 6.95 -18.05
N ASP A 149 -17.72 8.02 -17.29
CA ASP A 149 -18.04 9.36 -17.79
C ASP A 149 -16.89 10.00 -18.61
N GLU A 150 -15.64 9.70 -18.27
CA GLU A 150 -14.47 10.18 -19.01
C GLU A 150 -14.29 9.45 -20.35
N GLU A 151 -14.52 8.13 -20.39
CA GLU A 151 -14.47 7.33 -21.61
C GLU A 151 -15.52 7.78 -22.63
N GLU A 152 -16.75 8.04 -22.17
CA GLU A 152 -17.86 8.57 -22.99
C GLU A 152 -17.51 9.91 -23.65
N LYS A 153 -16.86 10.82 -22.90
CA LYS A 153 -16.43 12.13 -23.43
C LYS A 153 -15.24 12.01 -24.39
N ALA A 154 -14.35 11.05 -24.18
CA ALA A 154 -13.25 10.77 -25.10
C ALA A 154 -13.77 10.20 -26.43
N GLY A 155 -14.73 9.26 -26.40
CA GLY A 155 -15.34 8.66 -27.60
C GLY A 155 -16.08 9.67 -28.50
N LYS A 156 -16.71 10.69 -27.91
CA LYS A 156 -17.41 11.77 -28.65
C LYS A 156 -16.48 12.77 -29.34
N LYS A 157 -15.20 12.86 -28.96
CA LYS A 157 -14.21 13.73 -29.63
C LYS A 157 -13.69 13.14 -30.94
N PHE A 158 -13.65 11.81 -31.08
CA PHE A 158 -13.15 11.15 -32.29
C PHE A 158 -14.18 11.06 -33.43
N SER A 159 -15.46 11.29 -33.14
CA SER A 159 -16.55 11.20 -34.12
C SER A 159 -16.90 12.53 -34.80
N ASN A 160 -16.39 13.68 -34.32
CA ASN A 160 -16.73 15.01 -34.85
C ASN A 160 -15.73 15.56 -35.90
N GLY A 161 -14.87 14.72 -36.48
CA GLY A 161 -13.80 15.13 -37.39
C GLY A 161 -13.98 14.78 -38.87
N SER A 162 -15.04 14.08 -39.29
CA SER A 162 -15.13 13.54 -40.66
C SER A 162 -16.24 14.10 -41.57
N ASP A 163 -16.97 15.14 -41.14
CA ASP A 163 -17.97 15.79 -41.99
C ASP A 163 -17.49 17.18 -42.44
N GLN A 164 -16.60 17.22 -43.44
CA GLN A 164 -16.50 18.38 -44.35
C GLN A 164 -16.49 17.90 -45.80
N SER A 165 -17.69 17.98 -46.38
CA SER A 165 -18.10 18.01 -47.78
C SER A 165 -17.06 18.36 -48.84
N PHE A 166 -17.10 17.66 -49.98
CA PHE A 166 -16.82 18.27 -51.29
C PHE A 166 -17.82 17.80 -52.35
N PHE A 167 -18.91 18.56 -52.45
CA PHE A 167 -19.89 18.46 -53.52
C PHE A 167 -19.43 19.39 -54.64
N HIS A 168 -18.87 18.90 -55.75
CA HIS A 168 -18.67 19.69 -56.97
C HIS A 168 -19.32 18.95 -58.14
N GLY A 169 -20.36 19.58 -58.68
CA GLY A 169 -21.32 18.98 -59.62
C GLY A 169 -20.75 18.70 -61.01
N ALA A 170 -21.22 17.59 -61.59
CA ALA A 170 -21.11 17.33 -63.01
C ALA A 170 -22.34 17.91 -63.75
N PRO A 171 -22.18 18.68 -64.84
CA PRO A 171 -23.29 19.02 -65.72
C PRO A 171 -23.53 17.90 -66.77
N PRO A 172 -24.73 17.85 -67.39
CA PRO A 172 -25.17 16.68 -68.14
C PRO A 172 -24.77 16.70 -69.62
N LEU A 173 -24.84 15.49 -70.22
CA LEU A 173 -24.61 15.17 -71.63
C LEU A 173 -25.36 16.08 -72.62
N ALA A 174 -24.68 16.42 -73.72
CA ALA A 174 -25.33 16.78 -74.98
C ALA A 174 -24.78 15.91 -76.12
N ALA A 175 -25.70 15.20 -76.79
CA ALA A 175 -25.49 14.49 -78.03
C ALA A 175 -25.66 15.44 -79.23
N ALA A 176 -24.84 15.32 -80.27
CA ALA A 176 -25.18 15.78 -81.61
C ALA A 176 -24.30 15.07 -82.67
N SER A 177 -25.01 14.35 -83.55
CA SER A 177 -24.77 13.92 -84.94
C SER A 177 -23.39 13.43 -85.40
#